data_AF-A0A918RM17-F1
#
_entry.id   AF-A0A918RM17-F1
#
_cell.length_a   1.000
_cell.length_b   1.000
_cell.length_c   1.000
_cell.angle_alpha   90.00
_cell.angle_beta   90.00
_cell.angle_gamma   90.00
#
_symmetry.space_group_name_H-M   'P 1'
#
loop_
_entity.id
_entity.type
_entity.pdbx_description
1 polymer ?
#
loop_
_entity_poly.entity_id
_entity_poly.type
_entity_poly.pdbx_seq_one_letter_code
_entity_poly.pdbx_strand_id
1 'polypeptide(L)'
;MLLQDLIPAALDDWLYHDWVLWWLLPGIGAALVAVLAWAADRRRMRRSDPDAVGLIAWRDISFWSTFAALLLLIAALHGWLNA
;
A
#
# COMPACT_ATOMS: atom_id res chain seq x y z
N MET A 1 11.94 30.15 -5.10
CA MET A 1 12.61 28.91 -4.65
C MET A 1 11.68 27.78 -5.03
N LEU A 2 11.95 27.13 -6.16
CA LEU A 2 11.11 26.03 -6.65
C LEU A 2 11.47 24.78 -5.85
N LEU A 3 10.48 23.92 -5.55
CA LEU A 3 10.65 22.70 -4.75
C LEU A 3 11.74 21.73 -5.28
N GLN A 4 12.21 21.99 -6.50
CA GLN A 4 13.24 21.27 -7.26
C GLN A 4 14.62 21.34 -6.59
N ASP A 5 14.90 22.36 -5.78
CA ASP A 5 16.20 22.55 -5.12
C ASP A 5 16.31 21.80 -3.78
N LEU A 6 15.20 21.21 -3.29
CA LEU A 6 15.13 20.60 -1.97
C LEU A 6 15.62 19.14 -1.95
N ILE A 7 15.55 18.44 -3.10
CA ILE A 7 15.83 17.01 -3.19
C ILE A 7 17.17 16.81 -3.90
N PRO A 8 18.11 16.02 -3.35
CA PRO A 8 19.36 15.73 -4.02
C PRO A 8 19.10 15.00 -5.34
N ALA A 9 19.84 15.35 -6.40
CA ALA A 9 19.69 14.76 -7.73
C ALA A 9 19.75 13.22 -7.74
N ALA A 10 20.56 12.62 -6.86
CA ALA A 10 20.63 11.17 -6.71
C ALA A 10 19.33 10.54 -6.17
N LEU A 11 18.58 11.28 -5.34
CA LEU A 11 17.32 10.82 -4.76
C LEU A 11 16.17 10.99 -5.75
N ASP A 12 16.24 12.06 -6.55
CA ASP A 12 15.35 12.31 -7.69
C ASP A 12 15.46 11.18 -8.73
N ASP A 13 16.68 10.89 -9.18
CA ASP A 13 16.97 9.81 -10.14
C ASP A 13 16.46 8.45 -9.63
N TRP A 14 16.74 8.12 -8.38
CA TRP A 14 16.26 6.88 -7.76
C TRP A 14 14.73 6.82 -7.66
N LEU A 15 14.06 7.91 -7.24
CA LEU A 15 12.60 7.94 -7.11
C LEU A 15 11.89 7.80 -8.47
N TYR A 16 12.48 8.31 -9.54
CA TYR A 16 11.90 8.25 -10.89
C TYR A 16 12.15 6.94 -11.63
N HIS A 17 12.79 5.95 -11.00
CA HIS A 17 12.87 4.62 -11.58
C HIS A 17 11.47 4.02 -11.77
N ASP A 18 11.21 3.44 -12.94
CA ASP A 18 9.92 2.85 -13.27
C ASP A 18 9.47 1.81 -12.22
N TRP A 19 10.42 1.03 -11.69
CA TRP A 19 10.10 0.03 -10.68
C TRP A 19 9.74 0.61 -9.31
N VAL A 20 10.20 1.83 -9.00
CA VAL A 20 9.82 2.56 -7.78
C VAL A 20 8.41 3.14 -7.94
N LEU A 21 8.17 3.87 -9.02
CA LEU A 21 6.91 4.59 -9.22
C LEU A 21 5.73 3.68 -9.49
N TRP A 22 5.90 2.68 -10.36
CA TRP A 22 4.77 1.86 -10.84
C TRP A 22 4.51 0.63 -9.97
N TRP A 23 5.53 0.13 -9.27
CA TRP A 23 5.40 -1.12 -8.50
C TRP A 23 5.59 -0.90 -7.00
N LEU A 24 6.70 -0.28 -6.58
CA LEU A 24 7.03 -0.16 -5.15
C LEU A 24 6.04 0.73 -4.39
N LEU A 25 5.86 1.98 -4.82
CA LEU A 25 5.00 2.93 -4.11
C LEU A 25 3.52 2.48 -4.07
N PRO A 26 2.92 2.00 -5.18
CA PRO A 26 1.57 1.46 -5.13
C PRO A 26 1.47 0.18 -4.28
N GLY A 27 2.50 -0.67 -4.29
CA GLY A 27 2.57 -1.87 -3.47
C GLY A 27 2.58 -1.57 -1.97
N ILE A 28 3.38 -0.57 -1.55
CA ILE A 28 3.39 -0.07 -0.17
C ILE A 28 2.01 0.52 0.17
N GLY A 29 1.43 1.32 -0.72
CA GLY A 29 0.09 1.88 -0.53
C GLY A 29 -0.98 0.80 -0.31
N ALA A 30 -1.00 -0.23 -1.14
CA ALA A 30 -1.90 -1.37 -1.01
C ALA A 30 -1.67 -2.13 0.31
N ALA A 31 -0.41 -2.31 0.73
CA ALA A 31 -0.09 -2.94 2.01
C ALA A 31 -0.64 -2.13 3.19
N LEU A 32 -0.54 -0.79 3.15
CA LEU A 32 -1.13 0.07 4.18
C LEU A 32 -2.65 -0.06 4.23
N VAL A 33 -3.32 -0.06 3.08
CA VAL A 33 -4.78 -0.26 2.99
C VAL A 33 -5.16 -1.63 3.57
N ALA A 34 -4.40 -2.68 3.25
CA ALA A 34 -4.63 -4.02 3.78
C ALA A 34 -4.59 -4.07 5.31
N VAL A 35 -3.57 -3.44 5.91
CA VAL A 35 -3.38 -3.35 7.36
C VAL A 35 -4.49 -2.53 8.02
N LEU A 36 -4.87 -1.40 7.43
CA LEU A 36 -5.95 -0.55 7.94
C LEU A 36 -7.31 -1.27 7.90
N ALA A 37 -7.60 -1.95 6.79
CA ALA A 37 -8.83 -2.73 6.64
C ALA A 37 -8.87 -3.90 7.64
N TRP A 38 -7.75 -4.60 7.83
CA TRP A 38 -7.63 -5.66 8.84
C TRP A 38 -7.84 -5.13 10.27
N ALA A 39 -7.22 -3.99 10.60
CA ALA A 39 -7.39 -3.35 11.90
C ALA A 39 -8.85 -2.92 12.13
N ALA A 40 -9.51 -2.39 11.10
CA ALA A 40 -10.93 -2.03 11.15
C ALA A 40 -11.83 -3.25 11.37
N ASP A 41 -11.55 -4.37 10.71
CA ASP A 41 -12.26 -5.64 10.90
C ASP A 41 -12.06 -6.18 12.33
N ARG A 42 -10.82 -6.15 12.84
CA ARG A 42 -10.50 -6.61 14.19
C ARG A 42 -11.16 -5.77 15.29
N ARG A 43 -11.38 -4.47 15.03
CA ARG A 43 -12.17 -3.60 15.92
C ARG A 43 -13.65 -4.00 15.95
N ARG A 44 -14.21 -4.55 14.87
CA ARG A 44 -15.61 -5.03 14.85
C ARG A 44 -15.83 -6.24 15.75
N MET A 45 -14.86 -7.14 15.85
CA MET A 45 -14.92 -8.33 16.71
C MET A 45 -14.99 -8.01 18.22
N ARG A 46 -14.69 -6.77 18.60
CA ARG A 46 -14.71 -6.30 20.01
C ARG A 46 -15.91 -5.41 20.32
N ARG A 47 -16.89 -5.32 19.43
CA ARG A 47 -18.08 -4.48 19.65
C ARG A 47 -19.02 -5.13 20.65
N SER A 48 -19.57 -4.29 21.54
CA SER A 48 -20.60 -4.66 22.50
C SER A 48 -22.01 -4.70 21.89
N ASP A 49 -22.23 -3.98 20.78
CA ASP A 49 -23.50 -3.93 20.08
C ASP A 49 -23.43 -4.76 18.78
N PRO A 50 -24.06 -5.94 18.74
CA PRO A 50 -24.06 -6.82 17.59
C PRO A 50 -24.94 -6.32 16.42
N ASP A 51 -25.88 -5.41 16.65
CA ASP A 51 -26.82 -4.92 15.62
C ASP A 51 -26.24 -3.76 14.79
N ALA A 52 -25.07 -3.24 15.16
CA ALA A 52 -24.32 -2.26 14.39
C ALA A 52 -23.61 -2.90 13.16
N VAL A 53 -24.40 -3.39 12.19
CA VAL A 53 -23.92 -3.95 10.92
C VAL A 53 -23.33 -2.85 10.04
N GLY A 54 -22.00 -2.84 9.92
CA GLY A 54 -21.31 -1.90 9.05
C GLY A 54 -21.40 -2.30 7.58
N LEU A 55 -21.80 -1.37 6.71
CA LEU A 55 -21.97 -1.57 5.26
C LEU A 55 -20.70 -2.01 4.52
N ILE A 56 -19.52 -1.65 5.04
CA ILE A 56 -18.24 -1.89 4.38
C ILE A 56 -17.75 -3.32 4.70
N ALA A 57 -17.44 -4.10 3.67
CA ALA A 57 -16.83 -5.43 3.80
C ALA A 57 -15.30 -5.31 4.01
N TRP A 58 -14.88 -4.94 5.23
CA TRP A 58 -13.46 -4.73 5.57
C TRP A 58 -12.58 -5.95 5.29
N ARG A 59 -13.11 -7.16 5.50
CA ARG A 59 -12.41 -8.41 5.21
C ARG A 59 -12.01 -8.52 3.73
N ASP A 60 -12.96 -8.24 2.84
CA ASP A 60 -12.72 -8.37 1.40
C ASP A 60 -11.74 -7.31 0.92
N ILE A 61 -11.85 -6.07 1.44
CA ILE A 61 -10.86 -5.01 1.18
C ILE A 61 -9.46 -5.43 1.65
N SER A 62 -9.35 -5.97 2.86
CA SER A 62 -8.06 -6.43 3.41
C SER A 62 -7.45 -7.54 2.55
N PHE A 63 -8.25 -8.51 2.13
CA PHE A 63 -7.81 -9.60 1.26
C PHE A 63 -7.31 -9.08 -0.10
N TRP A 64 -8.14 -8.32 -0.83
CA TRP A 64 -7.78 -7.82 -2.17
C TRP A 64 -6.60 -6.86 -2.13
N SER A 65 -6.51 -6.03 -1.09
CA SER A 65 -5.38 -5.12 -0.92
C SER A 65 -4.09 -5.86 -0.58
N THR A 66 -4.16 -6.94 0.21
CA THR A 66 -2.99 -7.79 0.49
C THR A 66 -2.52 -8.49 -0.78
N PHE A 67 -3.44 -9.03 -1.56
CA PHE A 67 -3.12 -9.68 -2.83
C PHE A 67 -2.47 -8.70 -3.82
N ALA A 68 -3.06 -7.51 -4.00
CA ALA A 68 -2.48 -6.46 -4.84
C ALA A 68 -1.09 -6.03 -4.33
N ALA A 69 -0.93 -5.84 -3.01
CA ALA A 69 0.36 -5.50 -2.42
C ALA A 69 1.43 -6.55 -2.74
N LEU A 70 1.11 -7.84 -2.60
CA LEU A 70 2.06 -8.91 -2.92
C LEU A 70 2.47 -8.90 -4.39
N LEU A 71 1.52 -8.77 -5.32
CA LEU A 71 1.83 -8.72 -6.75
C LEU A 71 2.74 -7.52 -7.10
N LEU A 72 2.39 -6.34 -6.58
CA LEU A 72 3.13 -5.10 -6.83
C LEU A 72 4.52 -5.12 -6.20
N LEU A 73 4.65 -5.63 -4.97
CA LEU A 73 5.95 -5.73 -4.30
C LEU A 73 6.86 -6.79 -4.93
N ILE A 74 6.30 -7.90 -5.43
CA ILE A 74 7.07 -8.89 -6.20
C ILE A 74 7.53 -8.29 -7.53
N ALA A 75 6.67 -7.55 -8.23
CA ALA A 75 7.04 -6.85 -9.47
C ALA A 75 8.12 -5.79 -9.21
N ALA A 76 8.03 -5.05 -8.10
CA ALA A 76 9.04 -4.09 -7.68
C ALA A 76 10.39 -4.77 -7.40
N LEU A 77 10.37 -5.90 -6.69
CA LEU A 77 11.55 -6.70 -6.41
C LEU A 77 12.19 -7.21 -7.71
N HIS A 78 11.38 -7.72 -8.63
CA HIS A 78 11.86 -8.15 -9.94
C HIS A 78 12.45 -6.99 -10.74
N GLY A 79 11.82 -5.81 -10.69
CA GLY A 79 12.35 -4.60 -11.33
C GLY A 79 13.70 -4.18 -10.74
N TRP A 80 13.83 -4.22 -9.41
CA TRP A 80 15.08 -3.90 -8.72
C TRP A 80 16.21 -4.89 -9.04
N LEU A 81 15.91 -6.18 -9.14
CA LEU A 81 16.92 -7.21 -9.47
C LEU A 81 17.43 -7.14 -10.91
N ASN A 82 16.67 -6.51 -11.81
CA ASN A 82 17.03 -6.38 -13.24
C ASN A 82 17.44 -4.94 -13.63
N ALA A 83 17.51 -4.03 -12.68
CA ALA A 83 17.98 -2.66 -12.86
C ALA A 83 19.49 -2.57 -12.67
#